data_AF-A0A930THS2-F1
#
_entry.id   AF-A0A930THS2-F1
#
_cell.length_a   1.000
_cell.length_b   1.000
_cell.length_c   1.000
_cell.angle_alpha   90.00
_cell.angle_beta   90.00
_cell.angle_gamma   90.00
#
_symmetry.space_group_name_H-M   'P 1'
#
loop_
_entity.id
_entity.type
_entity.pdbx_description
1 polymer ?
#
loop_
_entity_poly.entity_id
_entity_poly.type
_entity_poly.pdbx_seq_one_letter_code
_entity_poly.pdbx_strand_id
1 'polypeptide(L)'
;MSQFTLSIFDPNFLLPHRAGIAGLALALSELESQRGQAPLTWKVTDEAVELEWEGSDQAVVKWLLDRTYRINSQGYLEVPALKLDEQGQYTFTQGVLSTFLQHSQQRKLDSNSITRTFLIDPDQPEIQIDVKSLLSCYYTSEMKDAFNNKGAFKKEIALKGNHLPGLVECFVNGPYQESPEGFLALLFLPLACGYYKLPPQTVGGKLSGRSALVIPDVQNLTHWVSRRRAMPGRTYRDFRSSGAGESALHFLLQEKVVEAAQPFRVNYCEVYQLGKQVWDGNQSYLKQAVYRVQVTDEVLHLYEVARQVFPALVRQTENGETWLAVSKTLPWICDNLIAGKPWYAGFFEFRKRNGVYERKGLVKMTEYLNAEEQVLFDVVQGAFSKYLYGQFKQAQKQGRSLDYGQVTDKVIYRFQRPSTQQEFATALVDFLSQFRSKAARDKGPQIFHWVHREENWRRARDLVLLAIATYTSKKGDALDGVEVPIESSAEPEGDEAEMFSMSV
;
A
#
# COMPACT_ATOMS: atom_id res chain seq x y z
N MET A 1 -6.45 -43.18 4.56
CA MET A 1 -5.26 -42.48 5.07
C MET A 1 -4.92 -41.40 4.07
N SER A 2 -4.92 -40.15 4.52
CA SER A 2 -4.58 -38.98 3.70
C SER A 2 -3.26 -38.43 4.23
N GLN A 3 -2.31 -38.15 3.32
CA GLN A 3 -1.00 -37.63 3.66
C GLN A 3 -0.65 -36.51 2.69
N PHE A 4 -0.45 -35.30 3.22
CA PHE A 4 -0.11 -34.11 2.42
C PHE A 4 1.27 -33.58 2.82
N THR A 5 2.03 -33.16 1.83
CA THR A 5 3.29 -32.42 2.02
C THR A 5 3.17 -31.11 1.27
N LEU A 6 2.97 -30.02 2.01
CA LEU A 6 2.85 -28.69 1.44
C LEU A 6 4.20 -27.97 1.57
N SER A 7 4.97 -27.90 0.49
CA SER A 7 6.26 -27.20 0.44
C SER A 7 6.13 -25.78 -0.12
N ILE A 8 6.81 -24.81 0.48
CA ILE A 8 6.92 -23.44 -0.06
C ILE A 8 7.76 -23.37 -1.35
N PHE A 9 8.46 -24.45 -1.70
CA PHE A 9 9.27 -24.57 -2.91
C PHE A 9 8.62 -25.48 -3.98
N ASP A 10 7.36 -25.86 -3.81
CA ASP A 10 6.64 -26.60 -4.85
C ASP A 10 6.57 -25.76 -6.15
N PRO A 11 7.04 -26.28 -7.30
CA PRO A 11 7.05 -25.55 -8.55
C PRO A 11 5.65 -25.27 -9.10
N ASN A 12 4.63 -26.00 -8.66
CA ASN A 12 3.23 -25.79 -9.06
C ASN A 12 2.52 -24.73 -8.19
N PHE A 13 3.16 -24.28 -7.11
CA PHE A 13 2.61 -23.29 -6.20
C PHE A 13 3.04 -21.88 -6.56
N LEU A 14 2.03 -21.03 -6.73
CA LEU A 14 2.19 -19.59 -6.85
C LEU A 14 2.48 -18.98 -5.47
N LEU A 15 2.93 -17.72 -5.46
CA LEU A 15 3.21 -16.99 -4.22
C LEU A 15 2.05 -17.03 -3.19
N PRO A 16 0.77 -16.88 -3.57
CA PRO A 16 -0.35 -17.02 -2.64
C PRO A 16 -0.43 -18.39 -1.96
N HIS A 17 -0.09 -19.48 -2.64
CA HIS A 17 -0.06 -20.81 -2.03
C HIS A 17 1.06 -20.90 -1.00
N ARG A 18 2.26 -20.42 -1.35
CA ARG A 18 3.44 -20.41 -0.45
C ARG A 18 3.16 -19.61 0.82
N ALA A 19 2.58 -18.42 0.67
CA ALA A 19 2.12 -17.62 1.80
C ALA A 19 0.99 -18.33 2.59
N GLY A 20 0.10 -19.04 1.91
CA GLY A 20 -0.93 -19.88 2.53
C GLY A 20 -0.36 -20.99 3.41
N ILE A 21 0.69 -21.67 2.95
CA ILE A 21 1.42 -22.68 3.75
C ILE A 21 2.03 -22.03 4.99
N ALA A 22 2.58 -20.82 4.85
CA ALA A 22 3.09 -20.05 5.99
C ALA A 22 1.99 -19.66 6.99
N GLY A 23 0.79 -19.34 6.50
CA GLY A 23 -0.40 -19.14 7.32
C GLY A 23 -0.85 -20.42 8.04
N LEU A 24 -0.81 -21.57 7.37
CA LEU A 24 -1.13 -22.88 7.95
C LEU A 24 -0.12 -23.25 9.04
N ALA A 25 1.18 -23.07 8.79
CA ALA A 25 2.22 -23.28 9.79
C ALA A 25 1.98 -22.42 11.05
N LEU A 26 1.57 -21.16 10.86
CA LEU A 26 1.22 -20.27 11.96
C LEU A 26 -0.01 -20.76 12.74
N ALA A 27 -1.07 -21.17 12.04
CA ALA A 27 -2.26 -21.75 12.68
C ALA A 27 -1.91 -22.99 13.52
N LEU A 28 -1.16 -23.94 12.94
CA LEU A 28 -0.74 -25.18 13.63
C LEU A 28 0.12 -24.90 14.87
N SER A 29 0.95 -23.85 14.85
CA SER A 29 1.78 -23.47 16.00
C SER A 29 0.98 -23.09 17.24
N GLU A 30 -0.27 -22.63 17.06
CA GLU A 30 -1.19 -22.32 18.15
C GLU A 30 -1.92 -23.58 18.66
N LEU A 31 -1.95 -24.64 17.86
CA LEU A 31 -2.61 -25.91 18.17
C LEU A 31 -1.68 -26.93 18.82
N GLU A 32 -0.40 -26.61 19.04
CA GLU A 32 0.58 -27.52 19.61
C GLU A 32 0.15 -28.07 20.99
N SER A 33 -0.50 -27.26 21.82
CA SER A 33 -1.03 -27.68 23.11
C SER A 33 -2.22 -28.65 22.99
N GLN A 34 -2.90 -28.68 21.84
CA GLN A 34 -4.08 -29.50 21.55
C GLN A 34 -3.73 -30.71 20.68
N ARG A 35 -2.45 -30.94 20.37
CA ARG A 35 -1.99 -32.01 19.48
C ARG A 35 -2.54 -33.40 19.86
N GLY A 36 -2.66 -33.71 21.15
CA GLY A 36 -3.19 -34.99 21.63
C GLY A 36 -4.70 -35.21 21.40
N GLN A 37 -5.45 -34.16 21.04
CA GLN A 37 -6.91 -34.22 20.78
C GLN A 37 -7.24 -33.96 19.30
N ALA A 38 -6.22 -33.77 18.46
CA ALA A 38 -6.39 -33.40 17.07
C ALA A 38 -6.70 -34.63 16.20
N PRO A 39 -7.58 -34.51 15.19
CA PRO A 39 -7.90 -35.61 14.28
C PRO A 39 -6.83 -35.83 13.19
N LEU A 40 -5.68 -35.18 13.32
CA LEU A 40 -4.54 -35.22 12.41
C LEU A 40 -3.23 -35.09 13.18
N THR A 41 -2.15 -35.58 12.60
CA THR A 41 -0.78 -35.29 13.03
C THR A 41 -0.13 -34.34 12.04
N TRP A 42 0.80 -33.53 12.54
CA TRP A 42 1.55 -32.60 11.69
C TRP A 42 2.99 -32.43 12.13
N LYS A 43 3.81 -32.04 11.16
CA LYS A 43 5.19 -31.62 11.34
C LYS A 43 5.46 -30.39 10.48
N VAL A 44 5.92 -29.33 11.13
CA VAL A 44 6.37 -28.11 10.45
C VAL A 44 7.90 -28.15 10.40
N THR A 45 8.45 -28.11 9.19
CA THR A 45 9.88 -27.93 8.94
C THR A 45 10.14 -26.50 8.47
N ASP A 46 11.39 -26.15 8.16
CA ASP A 46 11.72 -24.83 7.62
C ASP A 46 11.05 -24.56 6.26
N GLU A 47 10.72 -25.59 5.49
CA GLU A 47 10.30 -25.44 4.09
C GLU A 47 8.94 -26.08 3.78
N ALA A 48 8.42 -26.90 4.69
CA ALA A 48 7.19 -27.65 4.44
C ALA A 48 6.36 -27.91 5.69
N VAL A 49 5.05 -28.04 5.46
CA VAL A 49 4.09 -28.60 6.41
C VAL A 49 3.70 -30.00 5.94
N GLU A 50 4.01 -31.00 6.76
CA GLU A 50 3.59 -32.39 6.57
C GLU A 50 2.36 -32.65 7.44
N LEU A 51 1.29 -33.18 6.84
CA LEU A 51 0.03 -33.51 7.52
C LEU A 51 -0.36 -34.96 7.24
N GLU A 52 -0.89 -35.65 8.25
CA GLU A 52 -1.34 -37.03 8.12
C GLU A 52 -2.58 -37.29 8.99
N TRP A 53 -3.61 -37.92 8.41
CA TRP A 53 -4.81 -38.32 9.14
C TRP A 53 -5.52 -39.54 8.54
N GLU A 54 -6.42 -40.10 9.33
CA GLU A 54 -7.38 -41.12 8.91
C GLU A 54 -8.81 -40.58 8.95
N GLY A 55 -9.69 -41.15 8.12
CA GLY A 55 -11.10 -40.78 8.08
C GLY A 55 -11.41 -39.68 7.07
N SER A 56 -12.28 -38.75 7.47
CA SER A 56 -12.91 -37.75 6.59
C SER A 56 -12.07 -36.47 6.49
N ASP A 57 -11.63 -36.13 5.27
CA ASP A 57 -10.91 -34.88 4.99
C ASP A 57 -11.75 -33.67 5.38
N GLN A 58 -13.06 -33.70 5.11
CA GLN A 58 -14.00 -32.63 5.47
C GLN A 58 -14.02 -32.38 6.98
N ALA A 59 -14.00 -33.43 7.79
CA ALA A 59 -14.01 -33.31 9.25
C ALA A 59 -12.71 -32.69 9.77
N VAL A 60 -11.57 -33.08 9.19
CA VAL A 60 -10.24 -32.55 9.56
C VAL A 60 -10.11 -31.08 9.16
N VAL A 61 -10.51 -30.71 7.94
CA VAL A 61 -10.48 -29.31 7.47
C VAL A 61 -11.42 -28.45 8.32
N LYS A 62 -12.62 -28.94 8.61
CA LYS A 62 -13.54 -28.23 9.51
C LYS A 62 -12.93 -28.02 10.89
N TRP A 63 -12.29 -29.05 11.45
CA TRP A 63 -11.60 -28.93 12.73
C TRP A 63 -10.52 -27.84 12.69
N LEU A 64 -9.67 -27.82 11.65
CA LEU A 64 -8.64 -26.79 11.50
C LEU A 64 -9.24 -25.38 11.39
N LEU A 65 -10.26 -25.19 10.56
CA LEU A 65 -10.90 -23.89 10.36
C LEU A 65 -11.61 -23.38 11.63
N ASP A 66 -12.36 -24.23 12.33
CA ASP A 66 -13.07 -23.86 13.56
C ASP A 66 -12.10 -23.41 14.68
N ARG A 67 -10.86 -23.93 14.67
CA ARG A 67 -9.83 -23.49 15.63
C ARG A 67 -9.08 -22.23 15.18
N THR A 68 -8.97 -22.03 13.86
CA THR A 68 -8.21 -20.93 13.25
C THR A 68 -9.02 -19.64 13.18
N TYR A 69 -10.28 -19.73 12.78
CA TYR A 69 -11.17 -18.59 12.53
C TYR A 69 -12.37 -18.65 13.46
N ARG A 70 -12.58 -17.59 14.23
CA ARG A 70 -13.73 -17.44 15.14
C ARG A 70 -14.33 -16.06 14.98
N ILE A 71 -15.58 -15.91 15.37
CA ILE A 71 -16.20 -14.59 15.48
C ILE A 71 -16.35 -14.31 16.97
N ASN A 72 -15.73 -13.23 17.43
CA ASN A 72 -15.81 -12.85 18.84
C ASN A 72 -17.12 -12.11 19.15
N SER A 73 -17.35 -11.82 20.44
CA SER A 73 -18.55 -11.11 20.90
C SER A 73 -18.69 -9.69 20.36
N GLN A 74 -17.62 -9.07 19.86
CA GLN A 74 -17.62 -7.75 19.25
C GLN A 74 -17.93 -7.78 17.75
N GLY A 75 -18.08 -8.96 17.15
CA GLY A 75 -18.32 -9.12 15.72
C GLY A 75 -17.05 -8.98 14.86
N TYR A 76 -15.88 -9.27 15.42
CA TYR A 76 -14.61 -9.35 14.68
C TYR A 76 -14.23 -10.78 14.35
N LEU A 77 -13.54 -10.96 13.23
CA LEU A 77 -12.89 -12.21 12.86
C LEU A 77 -11.64 -12.39 13.72
N GLU A 78 -11.77 -13.20 14.76
CA GLU A 78 -10.71 -13.56 15.68
C GLU A 78 -9.88 -14.71 15.09
N VAL A 79 -8.56 -14.51 15.10
CA VAL A 79 -7.57 -15.54 14.74
C VAL A 79 -6.58 -15.67 15.90
N PRO A 80 -6.74 -16.67 16.78
CA PRO A 80 -5.92 -16.79 18.00
C PRO A 80 -4.41 -16.80 17.75
N ALA A 81 -3.98 -17.40 16.64
CA ALA A 81 -2.56 -17.49 16.28
C ALA A 81 -1.88 -16.13 16.05
N LEU A 82 -2.66 -15.08 15.73
CA LEU A 82 -2.15 -13.71 15.51
C LEU A 82 -2.09 -12.86 16.78
N LYS A 83 -2.73 -13.28 17.88
CA LYS A 83 -2.73 -12.58 19.19
C LYS A 83 -3.00 -11.07 19.09
N LEU A 84 -3.97 -10.70 18.25
CA LEU A 84 -4.28 -9.31 17.94
C LEU A 84 -4.99 -8.62 19.12
N ASP A 85 -4.58 -7.38 19.38
CA ASP A 85 -5.32 -6.43 20.22
C ASP A 85 -6.61 -5.95 19.52
N GLU A 86 -7.42 -5.13 20.19
CA GLU A 86 -8.72 -4.70 19.64
C GLU A 86 -8.58 -3.97 18.30
N GLN A 87 -7.61 -3.06 18.17
CA GLN A 87 -7.35 -2.39 16.89
C GLN A 87 -6.85 -3.36 15.82
N GLY A 88 -5.98 -4.30 16.17
CA GLY A 88 -5.53 -5.37 15.29
C GLY A 88 -6.68 -6.25 14.80
N GLN A 89 -7.62 -6.61 15.68
CA GLN A 89 -8.79 -7.40 15.32
C GLN A 89 -9.71 -6.63 14.36
N TYR A 90 -9.94 -5.35 14.60
CA TYR A 90 -10.67 -4.48 13.68
C TYR A 90 -9.99 -4.42 12.30
N THR A 91 -8.70 -4.10 12.26
CA THR A 91 -7.97 -3.90 10.99
C THR A 91 -7.83 -5.21 10.21
N PHE A 92 -7.58 -6.33 10.88
CA PHE A 92 -7.58 -7.66 10.26
C PHE A 92 -8.96 -8.00 9.70
N THR A 93 -10.03 -7.82 10.47
CA THR A 93 -11.40 -8.08 10.02
C THR A 93 -11.72 -7.25 8.77
N GLN A 94 -11.51 -5.93 8.80
CA GLN A 94 -11.76 -5.06 7.64
C GLN A 94 -10.88 -5.40 6.43
N GLY A 95 -9.63 -5.79 6.68
CA GLY A 95 -8.71 -6.29 5.67
C GLY A 95 -9.27 -7.51 4.96
N VAL A 96 -9.66 -8.55 5.71
CA VAL A 96 -10.24 -9.79 5.16
C VAL A 96 -11.56 -9.52 4.44
N LEU A 97 -12.43 -8.66 4.99
CA LEU A 97 -13.71 -8.29 4.39
C LEU A 97 -13.57 -7.59 3.04
N SER A 98 -12.59 -6.70 2.91
CA SER A 98 -12.36 -5.95 1.67
C SER A 98 -11.50 -6.69 0.64
N THR A 99 -10.95 -7.86 0.98
CA THR A 99 -10.03 -8.60 0.10
C THR A 99 -10.49 -10.03 -0.20
N PHE A 100 -10.73 -10.87 0.81
CA PHE A 100 -11.16 -12.26 0.62
C PHE A 100 -12.68 -12.39 0.60
N LEU A 101 -13.37 -11.70 1.51
CA LEU A 101 -14.81 -11.87 1.69
C LEU A 101 -15.59 -10.73 1.03
N GLN A 102 -15.26 -10.38 -0.22
CA GLN A 102 -15.76 -9.18 -0.90
C GLN A 102 -17.24 -9.27 -1.28
N HIS A 103 -17.72 -10.47 -1.59
CA HIS A 103 -19.10 -10.70 -2.01
C HIS A 103 -20.01 -10.93 -0.80
N SER A 104 -21.23 -10.39 -0.83
CA SER A 104 -22.19 -10.53 0.27
C SER A 104 -22.57 -11.99 0.54
N GLN A 105 -22.50 -12.89 -0.44
CA GLN A 105 -22.76 -14.32 -0.19
C GLN A 105 -21.65 -15.01 0.63
N GLN A 106 -20.48 -14.38 0.78
CA GLN A 106 -19.34 -14.94 1.53
C GLN A 106 -19.36 -14.50 3.00
N ARG A 107 -20.27 -13.60 3.39
CA ARG A 107 -20.33 -13.01 4.73
C ARG A 107 -21.73 -12.55 5.11
N LYS A 108 -22.08 -12.61 6.38
CA LYS A 108 -23.27 -11.95 6.92
C LYS A 108 -22.83 -10.87 7.90
N LEU A 109 -23.23 -9.64 7.63
CA LEU A 109 -23.03 -8.51 8.53
C LEU A 109 -24.34 -8.20 9.26
N ASP A 110 -24.24 -7.62 10.46
CA ASP A 110 -25.38 -7.04 11.16
C ASP A 110 -25.95 -5.86 10.34
N SER A 111 -27.26 -5.67 10.40
CA SER A 111 -27.92 -4.53 9.78
C SER A 111 -27.59 -3.23 10.51
N ASN A 112 -27.35 -3.30 11.81
CA ASN A 112 -27.03 -2.14 12.64
C ASN A 112 -25.52 -1.87 12.64
N SER A 113 -25.15 -0.61 12.48
CA SER A 113 -23.77 -0.16 12.68
C SER A 113 -23.53 0.17 14.15
N ILE A 114 -22.31 -0.08 14.62
CA ILE A 114 -21.83 0.30 15.94
C ILE A 114 -20.69 1.30 15.74
N THR A 115 -20.80 2.47 16.36
CA THR A 115 -19.72 3.46 16.34
C THR A 115 -18.54 2.97 17.17
N ARG A 116 -17.35 3.02 16.58
CA ARG A 116 -16.07 2.68 17.20
C ARG A 116 -15.16 3.90 17.15
N THR A 117 -14.40 4.10 18.21
CA THR A 117 -13.46 5.23 18.30
C THR A 117 -12.02 4.73 18.36
N PHE A 118 -11.12 5.48 17.73
CA PHE A 118 -9.70 5.15 17.63
C PHE A 118 -8.87 6.37 18.00
N LEU A 119 -8.14 6.27 19.11
CA LEU A 119 -7.12 7.23 19.47
C LEU A 119 -5.87 7.00 18.60
N ILE A 120 -5.48 8.02 17.83
CA ILE A 120 -4.33 7.95 16.90
C ILE A 120 -3.08 8.57 17.52
N ASP A 121 -3.21 9.76 18.11
CA ASP A 121 -2.17 10.46 18.87
C ASP A 121 -2.75 10.92 20.22
N PRO A 122 -1.97 10.89 21.32
CA PRO A 122 -2.48 11.25 22.66
C PRO A 122 -3.11 12.65 22.75
N ASP A 123 -2.63 13.60 21.94
CA ASP A 123 -3.05 15.01 21.95
C ASP A 123 -4.03 15.37 20.83
N GLN A 124 -4.57 14.39 20.10
CA GLN A 124 -5.50 14.61 18.98
C GLN A 124 -6.87 13.98 19.25
N PRO A 125 -7.96 14.53 18.66
CA PRO A 125 -9.28 13.95 18.85
C PRO A 125 -9.34 12.53 18.28
N GLU A 126 -10.16 11.68 18.90
CA GLU A 126 -10.38 10.31 18.43
C GLU A 126 -11.06 10.31 17.05
N ILE A 127 -10.70 9.32 16.24
CA ILE A 127 -11.40 9.06 14.98
C ILE A 127 -12.59 8.16 15.25
N GLN A 128 -13.78 8.61 14.89
CA GLN A 128 -15.01 7.83 14.99
C GLN A 128 -15.33 7.19 13.63
N ILE A 129 -15.70 5.92 13.65
CA ILE A 129 -16.18 5.20 12.46
C ILE A 129 -17.37 4.32 12.81
N ASP A 130 -18.24 4.09 11.85
CA ASP A 130 -19.36 3.18 11.98
C ASP A 130 -19.02 1.81 11.38
N VAL A 131 -19.17 0.76 12.17
CA VAL A 131 -18.78 -0.60 11.81
C VAL A 131 -19.94 -1.55 12.00
N LYS A 132 -20.28 -2.31 10.95
CA LYS A 132 -21.21 -3.43 11.06
C LYS A 132 -20.49 -4.68 11.57
N SER A 133 -21.06 -5.31 12.59
CA SER A 133 -20.52 -6.55 13.17
C SER A 133 -20.59 -7.72 12.18
N LEU A 134 -19.54 -8.55 12.14
CA LEU A 134 -19.55 -9.81 11.38
C LEU A 134 -20.32 -10.88 12.16
N LEU A 135 -21.32 -11.50 11.54
CA LEU A 135 -22.15 -12.55 12.14
C LEU A 135 -21.74 -13.95 11.69
N SER A 136 -21.38 -14.10 10.41
CA SER A 136 -20.84 -15.33 9.84
C SER A 136 -20.01 -15.05 8.60
N CYS A 137 -19.10 -15.94 8.23
CA CYS A 137 -18.37 -15.85 6.99
C CYS A 137 -18.03 -17.23 6.40
N TYR A 138 -17.48 -17.22 5.20
CA TYR A 138 -17.00 -18.41 4.49
C TYR A 138 -16.15 -19.34 5.39
N TYR A 139 -15.21 -18.78 6.18
CA TYR A 139 -14.30 -19.56 7.03
C TYR A 139 -14.98 -20.20 8.25
N THR A 140 -16.13 -19.69 8.67
CA THR A 140 -16.89 -20.21 9.83
C THR A 140 -18.14 -21.00 9.40
N SER A 141 -18.35 -21.19 8.11
CA SER A 141 -19.50 -21.89 7.54
C SER A 141 -19.14 -23.31 7.08
N GLU A 142 -20.15 -24.13 6.81
CA GLU A 142 -19.92 -25.45 6.22
C GLU A 142 -19.40 -25.34 4.78
N MET A 143 -18.26 -25.98 4.52
CA MET A 143 -17.67 -26.07 3.20
C MET A 143 -18.10 -27.36 2.50
N LYS A 144 -18.93 -27.23 1.46
CA LYS A 144 -19.47 -28.38 0.71
C LYS A 144 -18.82 -28.56 -0.66
N ASP A 145 -18.38 -27.47 -1.28
CA ASP A 145 -17.92 -27.48 -2.67
C ASP A 145 -16.61 -28.26 -2.90
N ALA A 146 -15.75 -28.37 -1.89
CA ALA A 146 -14.43 -29.01 -1.99
C ALA A 146 -14.44 -30.54 -1.78
N PHE A 147 -15.54 -31.10 -1.26
CA PHE A 147 -15.60 -32.50 -0.83
C PHE A 147 -16.66 -33.29 -1.61
N ASN A 148 -16.45 -34.60 -1.73
CA ASN A 148 -17.46 -35.52 -2.26
C ASN A 148 -18.43 -35.97 -1.15
N ASN A 149 -19.46 -36.73 -1.51
CA ASN A 149 -20.49 -37.22 -0.57
C ASN A 149 -19.94 -38.14 0.55
N LYS A 150 -18.70 -38.62 0.42
CA LYS A 150 -18.01 -39.43 1.44
C LYS A 150 -17.10 -38.60 2.35
N GLY A 151 -17.08 -37.28 2.18
CA GLY A 151 -16.24 -36.35 2.95
C GLY A 151 -14.77 -36.34 2.55
N ALA A 152 -14.39 -37.00 1.45
CA ALA A 152 -13.03 -36.91 0.91
C ALA A 152 -12.92 -35.74 -0.08
N PHE A 153 -11.73 -35.17 -0.21
CA PHE A 153 -11.47 -34.11 -1.18
C PHE A 153 -11.82 -34.53 -2.60
N LYS A 154 -12.33 -33.59 -3.38
CA LYS A 154 -12.37 -33.74 -4.84
C LYS A 154 -10.94 -33.63 -5.39
N LYS A 155 -10.66 -34.35 -6.47
CA LYS A 155 -9.34 -34.30 -7.14
C LYS A 155 -9.03 -32.91 -7.69
N GLU A 156 -10.07 -32.22 -8.14
CA GLU A 156 -10.02 -30.86 -8.66
C GLU A 156 -11.08 -30.04 -7.94
N ILE A 157 -10.63 -28.93 -7.35
CA ILE A 157 -11.47 -28.05 -6.54
C ILE A 157 -11.52 -26.68 -7.23
N ALA A 158 -12.73 -26.27 -7.61
CA ALA A 158 -12.94 -24.99 -8.24
C ALA A 158 -12.63 -23.83 -7.26
N LEU A 159 -11.68 -22.98 -7.63
CA LEU A 159 -11.36 -21.76 -6.90
C LEU A 159 -12.33 -20.63 -7.25
N LYS A 160 -12.52 -19.77 -6.26
CA LYS A 160 -13.33 -18.54 -6.29
C LYS A 160 -12.52 -17.39 -5.69
N GLY A 161 -12.95 -16.16 -5.89
CA GLY A 161 -12.26 -14.96 -5.40
C GLY A 161 -11.96 -14.93 -3.89
N ASN A 162 -12.75 -15.64 -3.05
CA ASN A 162 -12.47 -15.75 -1.62
C ASN A 162 -11.32 -16.70 -1.24
N HIS A 163 -10.84 -17.51 -2.17
CA HIS A 163 -9.62 -18.32 -1.97
C HIS A 163 -8.41 -17.57 -2.50
N LEU A 164 -8.58 -16.91 -3.65
CA LEU A 164 -7.55 -16.11 -4.29
C LEU A 164 -8.13 -14.76 -4.73
N PRO A 165 -7.92 -13.68 -3.95
CA PRO A 165 -8.48 -12.37 -4.24
C PRO A 165 -8.15 -11.88 -5.64
N GLY A 166 -9.20 -11.49 -6.37
CA GLY A 166 -9.06 -11.03 -7.74
C GLY A 166 -9.03 -12.10 -8.82
N LEU A 167 -9.22 -13.37 -8.45
CA LEU A 167 -9.48 -14.42 -9.41
C LEU A 167 -10.85 -14.19 -10.06
N VAL A 168 -10.87 -14.04 -11.38
CA VAL A 168 -12.08 -13.95 -12.20
C VAL A 168 -12.17 -15.21 -13.04
N GLU A 169 -13.36 -15.82 -13.06
CA GLU A 169 -13.63 -17.01 -13.85
C GLU A 169 -13.48 -16.71 -15.35
N CYS A 170 -12.84 -17.62 -16.07
CA CYS A 170 -12.79 -17.54 -17.52
C CYS A 170 -14.09 -18.14 -18.07
N PHE A 171 -14.97 -17.33 -18.66
CA PHE A 171 -16.23 -17.83 -19.25
C PHE A 171 -16.04 -18.96 -20.27
N VAL A 172 -14.87 -19.04 -20.93
CA VAL A 172 -14.56 -20.08 -21.92
C VAL A 172 -14.02 -21.36 -21.28
N ASN A 173 -13.14 -21.23 -20.29
CA ASN A 173 -12.40 -22.36 -19.71
C ASN A 173 -12.98 -22.84 -18.37
N GLY A 174 -14.02 -22.17 -17.86
CA GLY A 174 -14.60 -22.43 -16.55
C GLY A 174 -13.75 -21.92 -15.39
N PRO A 175 -14.07 -22.35 -14.15
CA PRO A 175 -13.35 -21.91 -12.97
C PRO A 175 -11.97 -22.57 -12.90
N TYR A 176 -11.01 -21.83 -12.35
CA TYR A 176 -9.68 -22.34 -12.09
C TYR A 176 -9.78 -23.54 -11.14
N GLN A 177 -9.14 -24.65 -11.49
CA GLN A 177 -9.13 -25.87 -10.68
C GLN A 177 -7.85 -25.95 -9.86
N GLU A 178 -7.96 -26.42 -8.63
CA GLU A 178 -6.85 -26.57 -7.70
C GLU A 178 -6.80 -27.97 -7.09
N SER A 179 -5.59 -28.39 -6.76
CA SER A 179 -5.29 -29.58 -5.98
C SER A 179 -5.82 -29.48 -4.54
N PRO A 180 -6.08 -30.60 -3.84
CA PRO A 180 -6.41 -30.58 -2.42
C PRO A 180 -5.38 -29.83 -1.56
N GLU A 181 -4.09 -30.02 -1.83
CA GLU A 181 -2.97 -29.38 -1.12
C GLU A 181 -2.96 -27.87 -1.36
N GLY A 182 -3.05 -27.46 -2.62
CA GLY A 182 -3.09 -26.05 -2.98
C GLY A 182 -4.33 -25.35 -2.41
N PHE A 183 -5.49 -26.01 -2.45
CA PHE A 183 -6.73 -25.51 -1.87
C PHE A 183 -6.59 -25.33 -0.36
N LEU A 184 -6.06 -26.34 0.34
CA LEU A 184 -5.83 -26.29 1.78
C LEU A 184 -4.90 -25.14 2.14
N ALA A 185 -3.80 -24.93 1.41
CA ALA A 185 -2.91 -23.79 1.64
C ALA A 185 -3.65 -22.44 1.52
N LEU A 186 -4.47 -22.26 0.47
CA LEU A 186 -5.20 -21.01 0.24
C LEU A 186 -6.23 -20.69 1.32
N LEU A 187 -6.75 -21.69 2.05
CA LEU A 187 -7.64 -21.45 3.19
C LEU A 187 -6.96 -20.66 4.33
N PHE A 188 -5.63 -20.75 4.45
CA PHE A 188 -4.86 -20.08 5.50
C PHE A 188 -4.07 -18.87 4.99
N LEU A 189 -4.15 -18.57 3.69
CA LEU A 189 -3.56 -17.37 3.10
C LEU A 189 -3.88 -16.07 3.88
N PRO A 190 -5.10 -15.86 4.41
CA PRO A 190 -5.37 -14.65 5.19
C PRO A 190 -4.42 -14.40 6.37
N LEU A 191 -3.87 -15.45 6.98
CA LEU A 191 -2.98 -15.32 8.14
C LEU A 191 -1.61 -14.76 7.79
N ALA A 192 -1.17 -14.96 6.54
CA ALA A 192 0.14 -14.53 6.09
C ALA A 192 0.15 -13.11 5.48
N CYS A 193 -1.00 -12.62 5.02
CA CYS A 193 -1.06 -11.37 4.27
C CYS A 193 -1.01 -10.11 5.14
N GLY A 194 -0.52 -9.02 4.53
CA GLY A 194 -0.70 -7.65 5.01
C GLY A 194 -1.92 -6.99 4.37
N TYR A 195 -2.69 -6.24 5.16
CA TYR A 195 -3.92 -5.58 4.71
C TYR A 195 -3.84 -4.07 4.84
N TYR A 196 -4.25 -3.36 3.80
CA TYR A 196 -4.29 -1.90 3.82
C TYR A 196 -5.55 -1.33 3.16
N LYS A 197 -6.16 -0.33 3.80
CA LYS A 197 -7.18 0.55 3.22
C LYS A 197 -6.49 1.64 2.41
N LEU A 198 -6.81 1.73 1.13
CA LEU A 198 -6.29 2.75 0.22
C LEU A 198 -7.25 3.94 0.12
N PRO A 199 -6.78 5.14 -0.29
CA PRO A 199 -7.65 6.24 -0.65
C PRO A 199 -8.72 5.77 -1.63
N PRO A 200 -9.98 6.17 -1.41
CA PRO A 200 -11.04 5.82 -2.32
C PRO A 200 -10.80 6.46 -3.69
N GLN A 201 -11.47 5.93 -4.71
CA GLN A 201 -11.43 6.47 -6.07
C GLN A 201 -12.83 6.75 -6.57
N THR A 202 -12.97 7.72 -7.47
CA THR A 202 -14.24 7.98 -8.15
C THR A 202 -14.41 7.02 -9.32
N VAL A 203 -15.46 6.19 -9.28
CA VAL A 203 -15.85 5.27 -10.37
C VAL A 203 -17.30 5.57 -10.73
N GLY A 204 -17.55 5.92 -12.00
CA GLY A 204 -18.91 6.24 -12.44
C GLY A 204 -19.56 7.39 -11.67
N GLY A 205 -18.77 8.38 -11.25
CA GLY A 205 -19.25 9.53 -10.47
C GLY A 205 -19.49 9.27 -8.98
N LYS A 206 -19.28 8.04 -8.48
CA LYS A 206 -19.42 7.70 -7.06
C LYS A 206 -18.07 7.34 -6.44
N LEU A 207 -17.85 7.77 -5.21
CA LEU A 207 -16.67 7.42 -4.44
C LEU A 207 -16.74 5.93 -4.05
N SER A 208 -15.67 5.19 -4.33
CA SER A 208 -15.61 3.74 -4.11
C SER A 208 -14.35 3.37 -3.33
N GLY A 209 -14.51 2.45 -2.38
CA GLY A 209 -13.41 1.93 -1.57
C GLY A 209 -12.36 1.19 -2.39
N ARG A 210 -11.13 1.18 -1.87
CA ARG A 210 -10.00 0.45 -2.42
C ARG A 210 -9.19 -0.19 -1.29
N SER A 211 -8.61 -1.34 -1.59
CA SER A 211 -7.77 -2.08 -0.65
C SER A 211 -6.52 -2.60 -1.34
N ALA A 212 -5.47 -2.80 -0.56
CA ALA A 212 -4.29 -3.53 -0.96
C ALA A 212 -4.12 -4.78 -0.10
N LEU A 213 -3.89 -5.90 -0.76
CA LEU A 213 -3.50 -7.16 -0.16
C LEU A 213 -2.03 -7.42 -0.47
N VAL A 214 -1.19 -7.42 0.55
CA VAL A 214 0.25 -7.73 0.42
C VAL A 214 0.47 -9.20 0.73
N ILE A 215 1.03 -9.93 -0.23
CA ILE A 215 1.32 -11.36 -0.15
C ILE A 215 2.84 -11.51 -0.04
N PRO A 216 3.38 -11.93 1.11
CA PRO A 216 4.82 -12.04 1.33
C PRO A 216 5.43 -13.25 0.64
N ASP A 217 6.70 -13.13 0.27
CA ASP A 217 7.52 -14.26 -0.12
C ASP A 217 8.25 -14.85 1.08
N VAL A 218 7.63 -15.89 1.64
CA VAL A 218 8.15 -16.58 2.82
C VAL A 218 9.17 -17.63 2.37
N GLN A 219 10.39 -17.50 2.87
CA GLN A 219 11.52 -18.37 2.53
C GLN A 219 11.84 -19.40 3.64
N ASN A 220 11.28 -19.20 4.84
CA ASN A 220 11.45 -20.12 5.97
C ASN A 220 10.23 -20.05 6.90
N LEU A 221 9.56 -21.18 7.10
CA LEU A 221 8.32 -21.30 7.88
C LEU A 221 8.54 -21.12 9.38
N THR A 222 9.61 -21.69 9.96
CA THR A 222 9.83 -21.63 11.42
C THR A 222 10.16 -20.22 11.87
N HIS A 223 11.00 -19.52 11.10
CA HIS A 223 11.29 -18.10 11.30
C HIS A 223 10.04 -17.23 11.10
N TRP A 224 9.26 -17.49 10.05
CA TRP A 224 8.00 -16.80 9.81
C TRP A 224 7.02 -16.91 10.99
N VAL A 225 6.79 -18.13 11.49
CA VAL A 225 5.91 -18.38 12.63
C VAL A 225 6.40 -17.64 13.87
N SER A 226 7.69 -17.74 14.19
CA SER A 226 8.28 -17.05 15.33
C SER A 226 8.06 -15.53 15.25
N ARG A 227 8.33 -14.95 14.09
CA ARG A 227 8.16 -13.51 13.81
C ARG A 227 6.72 -13.06 13.96
N ARG A 228 5.78 -13.76 13.31
CA ARG A 228 4.36 -13.38 13.30
C ARG A 228 3.74 -13.44 14.69
N ARG A 229 4.18 -14.35 15.57
CA ARG A 229 3.70 -14.42 16.97
C ARG A 229 4.27 -13.30 17.85
N ALA A 230 5.40 -12.71 17.47
CA ALA A 230 6.02 -11.59 18.19
C ALA A 230 5.54 -10.22 17.69
N MET A 231 4.91 -10.17 16.51
CA MET A 231 4.46 -8.92 15.90
C MET A 231 3.11 -8.49 16.48
N PRO A 232 2.97 -7.24 16.96
CA PRO A 232 1.67 -6.73 17.37
C PRO A 232 0.73 -6.58 16.17
N GLY A 233 -0.57 -6.47 16.47
CA GLY A 233 -1.57 -6.07 15.48
C GLY A 233 -1.29 -4.69 14.89
N ARG A 234 -2.00 -4.36 13.80
CA ARG A 234 -1.89 -3.04 13.17
C ARG A 234 -2.80 -2.03 13.84
N THR A 235 -2.25 -0.84 14.04
CA THR A 235 -3.03 0.32 14.46
C THR A 235 -3.95 0.79 13.35
N TYR A 236 -4.98 1.58 13.69
CA TYR A 236 -5.85 2.23 12.73
C TYR A 236 -5.07 3.11 11.73
N ARG A 237 -3.98 3.74 12.18
CA ARG A 237 -3.07 4.55 11.35
C ARG A 237 -2.34 3.68 10.33
N ASP A 238 -1.72 2.60 10.77
CA ASP A 238 -0.86 1.75 9.93
C ASP A 238 -1.64 0.79 9.02
N PHE A 239 -2.94 0.63 9.27
CA PHE A 239 -3.88 -0.01 8.34
C PHE A 239 -4.16 0.85 7.10
N ARG A 240 -3.87 2.16 7.12
CA ARG A 240 -4.08 3.05 5.98
C ARG A 240 -2.78 3.28 5.23
N SER A 241 -2.87 3.27 3.91
CA SER A 241 -1.75 3.57 3.03
C SER A 241 -2.24 4.42 1.87
N SER A 242 -1.47 5.43 1.50
CA SER A 242 -1.71 6.35 0.38
C SER A 242 -1.72 5.69 -1.01
N GLY A 243 -1.18 4.46 -1.14
CA GLY A 243 -1.17 3.72 -2.41
C GLY A 243 -0.70 2.28 -2.28
N ALA A 244 -0.91 1.48 -3.33
CA ALA A 244 -0.51 0.07 -3.34
C ALA A 244 1.03 -0.11 -3.27
N GLY A 245 1.80 0.75 -3.93
CA GLY A 245 3.26 0.75 -3.83
C GLY A 245 3.75 1.04 -2.41
N GLU A 246 3.13 2.00 -1.72
CA GLU A 246 3.43 2.28 -0.32
C GLU A 246 3.07 1.09 0.59
N SER A 247 1.94 0.42 0.35
CA SER A 247 1.54 -0.76 1.11
C SER A 247 2.62 -1.85 1.10
N ALA A 248 3.29 -2.05 -0.04
CA ALA A 248 4.44 -2.96 -0.16
C ALA A 248 5.61 -2.51 0.73
N LEU A 249 6.04 -1.26 0.57
CA LEU A 249 7.18 -0.69 1.29
C LEU A 249 6.93 -0.67 2.80
N HIS A 250 5.71 -0.34 3.22
CA HIS A 250 5.30 -0.36 4.61
C HIS A 250 5.37 -1.77 5.21
N PHE A 251 4.85 -2.76 4.49
CA PHE A 251 4.90 -4.15 4.93
C PHE A 251 6.36 -4.61 5.07
N LEU A 252 7.18 -4.40 4.03
CA LEU A 252 8.58 -4.82 4.03
C LEU A 252 9.45 -4.06 5.06
N LEU A 253 9.11 -2.81 5.38
CA LEU A 253 9.75 -2.06 6.46
C LEU A 253 9.40 -2.65 7.84
N GLN A 254 8.13 -2.99 8.07
CA GLN A 254 7.72 -3.67 9.31
C GLN A 254 8.43 -5.01 9.49
N GLU A 255 8.52 -5.80 8.42
CA GLU A 255 9.25 -7.07 8.41
C GLU A 255 10.74 -6.87 8.71
N LYS A 256 11.37 -5.78 8.22
CA LYS A 256 12.76 -5.44 8.52
C LYS A 256 12.98 -5.08 9.99
N VAL A 257 12.11 -4.27 10.59
CA VAL A 257 12.28 -3.76 11.97
C VAL A 257 12.32 -4.91 12.98
N VAL A 258 11.58 -5.99 12.73
CA VAL A 258 11.57 -7.17 13.62
C VAL A 258 12.87 -7.99 13.49
N GLU A 259 13.63 -7.86 12.40
CA GLU A 259 14.76 -8.74 12.06
C GLU A 259 15.97 -8.05 11.41
N ALA A 260 16.47 -6.95 11.98
CA ALA A 260 17.66 -6.26 11.45
C ALA A 260 18.94 -7.15 11.36
N ALA A 261 18.91 -8.42 11.79
CA ALA A 261 20.08 -9.29 11.92
C ALA A 261 19.92 -10.76 11.42
N GLN A 262 18.92 -11.12 10.59
CA GLN A 262 18.66 -12.54 10.24
C GLN A 262 18.64 -12.87 8.73
N PRO A 263 19.01 -14.12 8.34
CA PRO A 263 19.16 -14.54 6.94
C PRO A 263 17.84 -14.77 6.17
N PHE A 264 16.69 -14.83 6.84
CA PHE A 264 15.37 -15.16 6.22
C PHE A 264 14.38 -14.00 6.22
N ARG A 265 14.90 -12.78 6.06
CA ARG A 265 14.06 -11.58 5.92
C ARG A 265 13.21 -11.65 4.65
N VAL A 266 11.96 -11.19 4.74
CA VAL A 266 11.11 -10.98 3.57
C VAL A 266 11.54 -9.68 2.88
N ASN A 267 12.06 -9.82 1.66
CA ASN A 267 12.50 -8.70 0.81
C ASN A 267 11.68 -8.56 -0.48
N TYR A 268 10.78 -9.50 -0.73
CA TYR A 268 9.88 -9.54 -1.88
C TYR A 268 8.43 -9.75 -1.44
N CYS A 269 7.50 -9.08 -2.11
CA CYS A 269 6.08 -9.34 -1.97
C CYS A 269 5.33 -9.01 -3.27
N GLU A 270 4.14 -9.58 -3.42
CA GLU A 270 3.15 -9.12 -4.40
C GLU A 270 2.07 -8.31 -3.71
N VAL A 271 1.63 -7.21 -4.32
CA VAL A 271 0.51 -6.40 -3.84
C VAL A 271 -0.62 -6.45 -4.85
N TYR A 272 -1.76 -7.00 -4.43
CA TYR A 272 -2.98 -6.96 -5.22
C TYR A 272 -3.76 -5.71 -4.83
N GLN A 273 -3.88 -4.79 -5.78
CA GLN A 273 -4.74 -3.62 -5.64
C GLN A 273 -6.17 -3.99 -6.05
N LEU A 274 -7.10 -3.80 -5.13
CA LEU A 274 -8.51 -4.19 -5.26
C LEU A 274 -9.39 -2.95 -5.19
N GLY A 275 -10.41 -2.86 -6.04
CA GLY A 275 -11.38 -1.77 -6.02
C GLY A 275 -12.46 -1.93 -7.10
N LYS A 276 -13.45 -1.04 -7.07
CA LYS A 276 -14.60 -1.10 -7.98
C LYS A 276 -14.16 -0.90 -9.43
N GLN A 277 -14.78 -1.64 -10.36
CA GLN A 277 -14.62 -1.42 -11.80
C GLN A 277 -15.94 -0.98 -12.44
N VAL A 278 -15.86 -0.28 -13.57
CA VAL A 278 -17.04 0.34 -14.22
C VAL A 278 -18.02 -0.71 -14.76
N TRP A 279 -17.53 -1.87 -15.19
CA TRP A 279 -18.33 -2.89 -15.89
C TRP A 279 -18.96 -3.95 -14.97
N ASP A 280 -18.57 -4.01 -13.69
CA ASP A 280 -19.15 -4.94 -12.71
C ASP A 280 -19.79 -4.17 -11.56
N GLY A 281 -21.13 -4.11 -11.58
CA GLY A 281 -21.91 -3.44 -10.55
C GLY A 281 -22.00 -4.20 -9.24
N ASN A 282 -21.74 -5.51 -9.25
CA ASN A 282 -21.98 -6.41 -8.11
C ASN A 282 -20.74 -6.61 -7.24
N GLN A 283 -19.54 -6.31 -7.75
CA GLN A 283 -18.27 -6.50 -7.04
C GLN A 283 -17.52 -5.19 -6.77
N SER A 284 -17.48 -4.78 -5.50
CA SER A 284 -16.84 -3.54 -5.07
C SER A 284 -15.30 -3.58 -5.01
N TYR A 285 -14.67 -4.77 -5.11
CA TYR A 285 -13.23 -4.94 -4.87
C TYR A 285 -12.54 -5.88 -5.88
N LEU A 286 -12.83 -5.71 -7.17
CA LEU A 286 -12.12 -6.44 -8.23
C LEU A 286 -10.63 -6.07 -8.32
N LYS A 287 -9.81 -7.00 -8.84
CA LYS A 287 -8.38 -6.79 -9.04
C LYS A 287 -8.11 -5.77 -10.13
N GLN A 288 -7.44 -4.70 -9.77
CA GLN A 288 -7.09 -3.60 -10.67
C GLN A 288 -5.64 -3.67 -11.14
N ALA A 289 -4.74 -4.09 -10.25
CA ALA A 289 -3.30 -4.18 -10.55
C ALA A 289 -2.59 -5.18 -9.63
N VAL A 290 -1.44 -5.66 -10.09
CA VAL A 290 -0.46 -6.41 -9.29
C VAL A 290 0.86 -5.67 -9.32
N TYR A 291 1.38 -5.36 -8.14
CA TYR A 291 2.72 -4.82 -7.98
C TYR A 291 3.62 -5.94 -7.48
N ARG A 292 4.75 -6.16 -8.15
CA ARG A 292 5.79 -7.11 -7.73
C ARG A 292 6.93 -6.29 -7.18
N VAL A 293 7.16 -6.34 -5.88
CA VAL A 293 8.02 -5.38 -5.20
C VAL A 293 9.14 -6.14 -4.51
N GLN A 294 10.37 -5.89 -4.97
CA GLN A 294 11.59 -6.32 -4.32
C GLN A 294 12.35 -5.09 -3.84
N VAL A 295 12.82 -5.08 -2.60
CA VAL A 295 13.45 -3.90 -1.99
C VAL A 295 14.86 -4.17 -1.50
N THR A 296 15.70 -3.14 -1.61
CA THR A 296 16.99 -3.06 -0.92
C THR A 296 16.84 -2.28 0.38
N ASP A 297 17.88 -2.29 1.22
CA ASP A 297 17.90 -1.51 2.45
C ASP A 297 17.92 0.00 2.20
N GLU A 298 18.54 0.44 1.11
CA GLU A 298 18.56 1.84 0.69
C GLU A 298 17.15 2.33 0.34
N VAL A 299 16.39 1.51 -0.39
CA VAL A 299 14.99 1.81 -0.75
C VAL A 299 14.11 1.92 0.51
N LEU A 300 14.25 0.97 1.44
CA LEU A 300 13.48 1.03 2.68
C LEU A 300 13.89 2.20 3.58
N HIS A 301 15.17 2.56 3.61
CA HIS A 301 15.62 3.75 4.34
C HIS A 301 15.03 5.03 3.75
N LEU A 302 15.05 5.19 2.43
CA LEU A 302 14.40 6.33 1.76
C LEU A 302 12.89 6.36 2.01
N TYR A 303 12.23 5.21 2.01
CA TYR A 303 10.81 5.13 2.34
C TYR A 303 10.54 5.52 3.81
N GLU A 304 11.36 5.07 4.75
CA GLU A 304 11.24 5.42 6.16
C GLU A 304 11.34 6.94 6.37
N VAL A 305 12.32 7.56 5.72
CA VAL A 305 12.47 9.04 5.69
C VAL A 305 11.23 9.69 5.08
N ALA A 306 10.76 9.23 3.92
CA ALA A 306 9.59 9.77 3.26
C ALA A 306 8.35 9.69 4.17
N ARG A 307 8.11 8.56 4.82
CA ARG A 307 6.99 8.37 5.75
C ARG A 307 7.04 9.33 6.93
N GLN A 308 8.23 9.66 7.43
CA GLN A 308 8.40 10.64 8.53
C GLN A 308 8.09 12.08 8.10
N VAL A 309 8.45 12.45 6.86
CA VAL A 309 8.25 13.82 6.37
C VAL A 309 6.90 14.04 5.69
N PHE A 310 6.18 12.95 5.40
CA PHE A 310 4.80 12.95 4.89
C PHE A 310 3.86 12.15 5.82
N PRO A 311 3.73 12.53 7.10
CA PRO A 311 2.93 11.78 8.07
C PRO A 311 1.43 11.88 7.74
N ALA A 312 0.69 10.83 8.08
CA ALA A 312 -0.76 10.90 8.18
C ALA A 312 -1.16 11.78 9.38
N LEU A 313 -2.15 12.65 9.21
CA LEU A 313 -2.56 13.62 10.23
C LEU A 313 -4.06 13.47 10.53
N VAL A 314 -4.47 13.54 11.81
CA VAL A 314 -5.90 13.66 12.12
C VAL A 314 -6.35 15.07 11.73
N ARG A 315 -7.48 15.14 11.04
CA ARG A 315 -8.15 16.38 10.65
C ARG A 315 -9.58 16.35 11.15
N GLN A 316 -10.16 17.53 11.33
CA GLN A 316 -11.52 17.70 11.80
C GLN A 316 -12.29 18.65 10.88
N THR A 317 -13.56 18.35 10.60
CA THR A 317 -14.43 19.19 9.78
C THR A 317 -15.00 20.29 10.65
N GLU A 318 -15.59 21.32 10.03
CA GLU A 318 -16.34 22.35 10.77
C GLU A 318 -17.49 21.73 11.60
N ASN A 319 -18.03 20.59 11.16
CA ASN A 319 -19.10 19.84 11.84
C ASN A 319 -18.57 18.93 12.96
N GLY A 320 -17.25 18.89 13.17
CA GLY A 320 -16.63 18.11 14.24
C GLY A 320 -16.22 16.68 13.87
N GLU A 321 -16.49 16.22 12.64
CA GLU A 321 -16.11 14.88 12.17
C GLU A 321 -14.60 14.76 11.99
N THR A 322 -14.03 13.66 12.45
CA THR A 322 -12.59 13.41 12.42
C THR A 322 -12.22 12.36 11.38
N TRP A 323 -11.14 12.59 10.63
CA TRP A 323 -10.60 11.60 9.69
C TRP A 323 -9.07 11.63 9.66
N LEU A 324 -8.49 10.52 9.19
CA LEU A 324 -7.05 10.42 8.99
C LEU A 324 -6.70 10.85 7.56
N ALA A 325 -6.10 12.02 7.46
CA ALA A 325 -5.68 12.62 6.21
C ALA A 325 -4.31 12.05 5.79
N VAL A 326 -4.26 11.38 4.64
CA VAL A 326 -3.04 10.74 4.10
C VAL A 326 -2.39 11.60 3.02
N SER A 327 -1.09 11.39 2.80
CA SER A 327 -0.32 12.23 1.89
C SER A 327 -0.67 12.02 0.41
N LYS A 328 -0.69 13.12 -0.37
CA LYS A 328 -0.78 13.09 -1.84
C LYS A 328 0.58 12.91 -2.52
N THR A 329 1.67 13.30 -1.84
CA THR A 329 3.05 13.20 -2.35
C THR A 329 3.67 11.82 -2.12
N LEU A 330 3.43 11.22 -0.95
CA LEU A 330 4.01 9.92 -0.59
C LEU A 330 3.75 8.80 -1.61
N PRO A 331 2.55 8.59 -2.18
CA PRO A 331 2.32 7.47 -3.09
C PRO A 331 3.13 7.62 -4.38
N TRP A 332 3.32 8.85 -4.88
CA TRP A 332 4.17 9.12 -6.04
C TRP A 332 5.64 8.78 -5.78
N ILE A 333 6.15 9.15 -4.59
CA ILE A 333 7.51 8.79 -4.17
C ILE A 333 7.66 7.27 -4.10
N CYS A 334 6.71 6.59 -3.46
CA CYS A 334 6.71 5.14 -3.31
C CYS A 334 6.69 4.41 -4.66
N ASP A 335 5.87 4.87 -5.61
CA ASP A 335 5.82 4.29 -6.96
C ASP A 335 7.15 4.43 -7.71
N ASN A 336 7.89 5.52 -7.49
CA ASN A 336 9.24 5.68 -8.03
C ASN A 336 10.23 4.72 -7.36
N LEU A 337 10.19 4.62 -6.03
CA LEU A 337 11.09 3.77 -5.25
C LEU A 337 10.95 2.29 -5.65
N ILE A 338 9.72 1.77 -5.76
CA ILE A 338 9.50 0.37 -6.18
C ILE A 338 9.86 0.13 -7.64
N ALA A 339 9.86 1.16 -8.48
CA ALA A 339 10.25 1.08 -9.89
C ALA A 339 11.76 1.26 -10.11
N GLY A 340 12.56 1.39 -9.04
CA GLY A 340 14.00 1.63 -9.14
C GLY A 340 14.35 2.98 -9.77
N LYS A 341 13.44 3.96 -9.70
CA LYS A 341 13.65 5.33 -10.22
C LYS A 341 14.09 6.25 -9.08
N PRO A 342 14.79 7.36 -9.38
CA PRO A 342 14.98 8.43 -8.40
C PRO A 342 13.64 8.85 -7.80
N TRP A 343 13.59 9.11 -6.49
CA TRP A 343 12.34 9.41 -5.77
C TRP A 343 11.56 10.58 -6.38
N TYR A 344 12.27 11.52 -7.01
CA TYR A 344 11.70 12.71 -7.63
C TYR A 344 11.30 12.54 -9.11
N ALA A 345 11.45 11.35 -9.69
CA ALA A 345 11.16 11.13 -11.10
C ALA A 345 9.68 11.43 -11.44
N GLY A 346 9.43 12.08 -12.57
CA GLY A 346 8.09 12.47 -12.98
C GLY A 346 7.51 13.67 -12.22
N PHE A 347 8.32 14.43 -11.47
CA PHE A 347 7.85 15.61 -10.73
C PHE A 347 7.09 16.62 -11.61
N PHE A 348 7.47 16.76 -12.89
CA PHE A 348 6.72 17.57 -13.84
C PHE A 348 5.23 17.19 -13.94
N GLU A 349 4.95 15.90 -14.16
CA GLU A 349 3.58 15.38 -14.30
C GLU A 349 2.85 15.38 -12.95
N PHE A 350 3.56 15.03 -11.86
CA PHE A 350 3.03 15.09 -10.52
C PHE A 350 2.52 16.50 -10.19
N ARG A 351 3.36 17.54 -10.38
CA ARG A 351 2.98 18.94 -10.14
C ARG A 351 1.84 19.38 -11.04
N LYS A 352 1.83 18.96 -12.31
CA LYS A 352 0.76 19.34 -13.25
C LYS A 352 -0.60 18.79 -12.82
N ARG A 353 -0.64 17.59 -12.24
CA ARG A 353 -1.87 16.94 -11.74
C ARG A 353 -2.27 17.41 -10.34
N ASN A 354 -1.31 17.87 -9.54
CA ASN A 354 -1.52 18.28 -8.16
C ASN A 354 -1.24 19.78 -8.00
N GLY A 355 -2.31 20.58 -7.97
CA GLY A 355 -2.20 22.04 -7.75
C GLY A 355 -1.66 22.40 -6.36
N VAL A 356 -1.84 21.52 -5.37
CA VAL A 356 -1.41 21.70 -3.97
C VAL A 356 -0.81 20.38 -3.46
N TYR A 357 0.33 20.44 -2.78
CA TYR A 357 1.08 19.28 -2.27
C TYR A 357 1.99 19.67 -1.08
N GLU A 358 2.49 18.68 -0.35
CA GLU A 358 3.25 18.81 0.91
C GLU A 358 4.70 19.29 0.70
N ARG A 359 4.87 20.54 0.26
CA ARG A 359 6.17 21.13 -0.07
C ARG A 359 7.23 20.99 1.02
N LYS A 360 6.88 21.17 2.30
CA LYS A 360 7.84 21.06 3.42
C LYS A 360 8.48 19.68 3.49
N GLY A 361 7.72 18.62 3.19
CA GLY A 361 8.26 17.27 3.10
C GLY A 361 9.22 17.11 1.91
N LEU A 362 8.86 17.67 0.75
CA LEU A 362 9.74 17.67 -0.43
C LEU A 362 11.07 18.39 -0.18
N VAL A 363 11.06 19.52 0.55
CA VAL A 363 12.30 20.22 0.93
C VAL A 363 13.22 19.27 1.71
N LYS A 364 12.71 18.56 2.72
CA LYS A 364 13.51 17.59 3.48
C LYS A 364 14.02 16.43 2.62
N MET A 365 13.21 15.94 1.69
CA MET A 365 13.63 14.87 0.75
C MET A 365 14.80 15.27 -0.14
N THR A 366 15.04 16.57 -0.39
CA THR A 366 16.18 17.02 -1.21
C THR A 366 17.54 16.75 -0.57
N GLU A 367 17.59 16.46 0.74
CA GLU A 367 18.81 16.02 1.44
C GLU A 367 19.28 14.62 0.98
N TYR A 368 18.41 13.88 0.27
CA TYR A 368 18.63 12.51 -0.19
C TYR A 368 18.84 12.42 -1.71
N LEU A 369 19.28 13.51 -2.34
CA LEU A 369 19.76 13.50 -3.72
C LEU A 369 21.17 12.90 -3.78
N ASN A 370 21.50 12.22 -4.86
CA ASN A 370 22.88 11.75 -5.06
C ASN A 370 23.82 12.92 -5.42
N ALA A 371 25.13 12.67 -5.41
CA ALA A 371 26.13 13.71 -5.62
C ALA A 371 26.05 14.42 -6.99
N GLU A 372 25.65 13.73 -8.06
CA GLU A 372 25.49 14.36 -9.38
C GLU A 372 24.22 15.22 -9.43
N GLU A 373 23.13 14.72 -8.86
CA GLU A 373 21.84 15.42 -8.76
C GLU A 373 21.96 16.69 -7.90
N GLN A 374 22.65 16.60 -6.76
CA GLN A 374 22.86 17.73 -5.87
C GLN A 374 23.55 18.91 -6.58
N VAL A 375 24.50 18.63 -7.48
CA VAL A 375 25.20 19.68 -8.24
C VAL A 375 24.23 20.44 -9.14
N LEU A 376 23.37 19.75 -9.90
CA LEU A 376 22.39 20.45 -10.73
C LEU A 376 21.39 21.22 -9.86
N PHE A 377 20.90 20.57 -8.80
CA PHE A 377 19.92 21.15 -7.87
C PHE A 377 20.41 22.48 -7.28
N ASP A 378 21.62 22.50 -6.71
CA ASP A 378 22.21 23.69 -6.08
C ASP A 378 22.45 24.82 -7.09
N VAL A 379 22.89 24.46 -8.30
CA VAL A 379 23.14 25.43 -9.37
C VAL A 379 21.84 26.11 -9.80
N VAL A 380 20.76 25.33 -9.94
CA VAL A 380 19.42 25.84 -10.29
C VAL A 380 18.84 26.68 -9.16
N GLN A 381 18.90 26.23 -7.90
CA GLN A 381 18.44 27.04 -6.76
C GLN A 381 19.21 28.35 -6.65
N GLY A 382 20.53 28.32 -6.85
CA GLY A 382 21.37 29.51 -6.86
C GLY A 382 20.97 30.49 -7.97
N ALA A 383 20.69 30.00 -9.18
CA ALA A 383 20.23 30.83 -10.30
C ALA A 383 18.83 31.39 -10.05
N PHE A 384 17.91 30.57 -9.54
CA PHE A 384 16.55 30.99 -9.20
C PHE A 384 16.54 32.08 -8.11
N SER A 385 17.42 31.96 -7.10
CA SER A 385 17.62 33.00 -6.09
C SER A 385 18.02 34.36 -6.71
N LYS A 386 18.93 34.34 -7.69
CA LYS A 386 19.36 35.57 -8.41
C LYS A 386 18.25 36.15 -9.27
N TYR A 387 17.47 35.29 -9.93
CA TYR A 387 16.27 35.71 -10.67
C TYR A 387 15.26 36.40 -9.74
N LEU A 388 14.91 35.79 -8.60
CA LEU A 388 13.96 36.35 -7.64
C LEU A 388 14.43 37.70 -7.08
N TYR A 389 15.72 37.83 -6.76
CA TYR A 389 16.29 39.10 -6.32
C TYR A 389 16.15 40.22 -7.36
N GLY A 390 16.36 39.89 -8.64
CA GLY A 390 16.14 40.82 -9.76
C GLY A 390 14.69 41.25 -9.86
N GLN A 391 13.75 40.31 -9.77
CA GLN A 391 12.32 40.57 -9.79
C GLN A 391 11.86 41.42 -8.61
N PHE A 392 12.38 41.14 -7.40
CA PHE A 392 12.11 41.92 -6.20
C PHE A 392 12.55 43.39 -6.37
N LYS A 393 13.77 43.62 -6.86
CA LYS A 393 14.27 44.98 -7.16
C LYS A 393 13.40 45.70 -8.18
N GLN A 394 12.92 45.00 -9.20
CA GLN A 394 12.06 45.58 -10.23
C GLN A 394 10.67 45.95 -9.66
N ALA A 395 10.08 45.08 -8.83
CA ALA A 395 8.82 45.34 -8.16
C ALA A 395 8.92 46.56 -7.22
N GLN A 396 10.01 46.63 -6.44
CA GLN A 396 10.28 47.77 -5.55
C GLN A 396 10.42 49.10 -6.33
N LYS A 397 11.12 49.09 -7.47
CA LYS A 397 11.21 50.26 -8.37
C LYS A 397 9.86 50.69 -8.94
N GLN A 398 8.93 49.76 -9.09
CA GLN A 398 7.57 49.99 -9.60
C GLN A 398 6.57 50.29 -8.48
N GLY A 399 7.02 50.39 -7.21
CA GLY A 399 6.15 50.67 -6.07
C GLY A 399 5.14 49.55 -5.75
N ARG A 400 5.38 48.32 -6.21
CA ARG A 400 4.48 47.17 -5.99
C ARG A 400 5.16 46.06 -5.21
N SER A 401 4.35 45.22 -4.55
CA SER A 401 4.82 43.96 -3.98
C SER A 401 5.12 42.94 -5.09
N LEU A 402 6.04 42.02 -4.81
CA LEU A 402 6.36 40.93 -5.72
C LEU A 402 5.32 39.81 -5.58
N ASP A 403 4.66 39.46 -6.68
CA ASP A 403 3.83 38.25 -6.76
C ASP A 403 4.72 37.03 -7.00
N TYR A 404 5.10 36.35 -5.90
CA TYR A 404 5.98 35.19 -5.94
C TYR A 404 5.40 34.02 -6.74
N GLY A 405 4.07 33.83 -6.73
CA GLY A 405 3.42 32.76 -7.52
C GLY A 405 3.64 33.00 -9.01
N GLN A 406 3.32 34.21 -9.48
CA GLN A 406 3.45 34.55 -10.89
C GLN A 406 4.91 34.50 -11.39
N VAL A 407 5.88 35.04 -10.64
CA VAL A 407 7.28 34.98 -11.10
C VAL A 407 7.86 33.58 -11.04
N THR A 408 7.42 32.74 -10.12
CA THR A 408 7.83 31.32 -10.04
C THR A 408 7.26 30.55 -11.22
N ASP A 409 5.97 30.72 -11.53
CA ASP A 409 5.34 30.06 -12.66
C ASP A 409 5.99 30.44 -14.00
N LYS A 410 6.45 31.68 -14.18
CA LYS A 410 7.22 32.07 -15.38
C LYS A 410 8.47 31.21 -15.59
N VAL A 411 9.21 30.91 -14.52
CA VAL A 411 10.40 30.06 -14.60
C VAL A 411 10.01 28.60 -14.84
N ILE A 412 8.96 28.13 -14.17
CA ILE A 412 8.42 26.79 -14.39
C ILE A 412 8.01 26.60 -15.85
N TYR A 413 7.23 27.51 -16.43
CA TYR A 413 6.83 27.44 -17.84
C TYR A 413 8.02 27.42 -18.79
N ARG A 414 9.12 28.12 -18.48
CA ARG A 414 10.36 28.07 -19.27
C ARG A 414 10.95 26.66 -19.36
N PHE A 415 10.87 25.88 -18.27
CA PHE A 415 11.41 24.53 -18.20
C PHE A 415 10.42 23.41 -18.54
N GLN A 416 9.12 23.73 -18.59
CA GLN A 416 8.07 22.79 -19.00
C GLN A 416 7.90 22.71 -20.53
N ARG A 417 8.13 23.82 -21.24
CA ARG A 417 7.96 23.92 -22.70
C ARG A 417 8.87 23.00 -23.51
N PRO A 418 10.16 22.81 -23.16
CA PRO A 418 11.05 21.96 -23.94
C PRO A 418 10.53 20.54 -24.11
N SER A 419 10.46 20.10 -25.36
CA SER A 419 10.01 18.76 -25.78
C SER A 419 11.18 17.85 -26.18
N THR A 420 12.34 18.44 -26.46
CA THR A 420 13.57 17.74 -26.83
C THR A 420 14.72 18.03 -25.85
N GLN A 421 15.72 17.15 -25.84
CA GLN A 421 16.95 17.33 -25.05
C GLN A 421 17.66 18.66 -25.39
N GLN A 422 17.75 19.00 -26.68
CA GLN A 422 18.41 20.22 -27.15
C GLN A 422 17.68 21.48 -26.69
N GLU A 423 16.35 21.51 -26.80
CA GLU A 423 15.53 22.62 -26.31
C GLU A 423 15.70 22.80 -24.79
N PHE A 424 15.73 21.69 -24.05
CA PHE A 424 15.86 21.74 -22.60
C PHE A 424 17.25 22.22 -22.18
N ALA A 425 18.30 21.67 -22.78
CA ALA A 425 19.67 22.08 -22.54
C ALA A 425 19.88 23.57 -22.85
N THR A 426 19.32 24.05 -23.97
CA THR A 426 19.36 25.48 -24.35
C THR A 426 18.67 26.34 -23.30
N ALA A 427 17.44 25.99 -22.91
CA ALA A 427 16.68 26.72 -21.90
C ALA A 427 17.40 26.79 -20.54
N LEU A 428 18.05 25.70 -20.14
CA LEU A 428 18.85 25.60 -18.91
C LEU A 428 20.11 26.45 -18.99
N VAL A 429 20.92 26.30 -20.05
CA VAL A 429 22.14 27.08 -20.23
C VAL A 429 21.84 28.58 -20.27
N ASP A 430 20.79 28.98 -20.99
CA ASP A 430 20.37 30.39 -21.05
C ASP A 430 19.95 30.91 -19.66
N PHE A 431 19.22 30.11 -18.88
CA PHE A 431 18.78 30.51 -17.54
C PHE A 431 19.97 30.67 -16.59
N LEU A 432 20.87 29.69 -16.56
CA LEU A 432 22.07 29.72 -15.71
C LEU A 432 23.03 30.85 -16.11
N SER A 433 23.11 31.16 -17.41
CA SER A 433 23.96 32.23 -17.94
C SER A 433 23.42 33.62 -17.62
N GLN A 434 22.09 33.80 -17.66
CA GLN A 434 21.40 35.04 -17.29
C GLN A 434 21.46 35.29 -15.77
N PHE A 435 21.32 34.24 -14.97
CA PHE A 435 21.23 34.33 -13.51
C PHE A 435 22.40 33.63 -12.82
N ARG A 436 23.61 34.16 -13.03
CA ARG A 436 24.85 33.53 -12.56
C ARG A 436 24.93 33.46 -11.03
N SER A 437 25.05 32.24 -10.51
CA SER A 437 25.21 31.95 -9.09
C SER A 437 26.64 31.48 -8.78
N LYS A 438 27.08 31.60 -7.52
CA LYS A 438 28.38 31.05 -7.10
C LYS A 438 28.41 29.52 -7.18
N ALA A 439 27.25 28.87 -7.01
CA ALA A 439 27.11 27.42 -7.09
C ALA A 439 27.47 26.88 -8.49
N ALA A 440 27.28 27.68 -9.54
CA ALA A 440 27.55 27.30 -10.92
C ALA A 440 29.05 27.28 -11.30
N ARG A 441 29.93 27.81 -10.44
CA ARG A 441 31.35 27.99 -10.77
C ARG A 441 32.03 26.63 -10.99
N ASP A 442 32.64 26.46 -12.16
CA ASP A 442 33.36 25.24 -12.58
C ASP A 442 32.50 23.97 -12.66
N LYS A 443 31.17 24.09 -12.62
CA LYS A 443 30.23 22.95 -12.70
C LYS A 443 29.62 22.72 -14.09
N GLY A 444 29.87 23.63 -15.05
CA GLY A 444 29.32 23.58 -16.40
C GLY A 444 29.54 22.26 -17.15
N PRO A 445 30.78 21.75 -17.26
CA PRO A 445 31.06 20.48 -17.93
C PRO A 445 30.34 19.29 -17.28
N GLN A 446 30.28 19.26 -15.95
CA GLN A 446 29.61 18.20 -15.18
C GLN A 446 28.10 18.19 -15.48
N ILE A 447 27.45 19.35 -15.42
CA ILE A 447 26.02 19.49 -15.71
C ILE A 447 25.73 19.13 -17.18
N PHE A 448 26.55 19.64 -18.11
CA PHE A 448 26.39 19.35 -19.53
C PHE A 448 26.47 17.86 -19.80
N HIS A 449 27.50 17.18 -19.29
CA HIS A 449 27.66 15.75 -19.47
C HIS A 449 26.49 14.96 -18.88
N TRP A 450 26.03 15.31 -17.69
CA TRP A 450 24.93 14.61 -17.02
C TRP A 450 23.60 14.71 -17.78
N VAL A 451 23.25 15.90 -18.29
CA VAL A 451 22.02 16.14 -19.07
C VAL A 451 22.06 15.40 -20.42
N HIS A 452 23.24 15.18 -20.99
CA HIS A 452 23.42 14.55 -22.30
C HIS A 452 23.55 13.02 -22.27
N ARG A 453 23.58 12.38 -21.08
CA ARG A 453 23.45 10.92 -20.97
C ARG A 453 22.03 10.49 -21.40
N GLU A 454 21.91 9.28 -21.96
CA GLU A 454 20.63 8.78 -22.50
C GLU A 454 19.49 8.91 -21.49
N GLU A 455 18.36 9.47 -21.94
CA GLU A 455 17.13 9.74 -21.17
C GLU A 455 17.23 10.67 -19.94
N ASN A 456 18.43 11.16 -19.59
CA ASN A 456 18.62 11.99 -18.41
C ASN A 456 18.02 13.39 -18.52
N TRP A 457 17.74 13.91 -19.71
CA TRP A 457 17.18 15.27 -19.83
C TRP A 457 15.78 15.39 -19.21
N ARG A 458 14.97 14.32 -19.21
CA ARG A 458 13.66 14.30 -18.53
C ARG A 458 13.83 14.30 -17.02
N ARG A 459 14.79 13.52 -16.51
CA ARG A 459 15.18 13.51 -15.10
C ARG A 459 15.72 14.87 -14.65
N ALA A 460 16.56 15.49 -15.49
CA ALA A 460 17.07 16.83 -15.26
C ALA A 460 15.96 17.88 -15.23
N ARG A 461 14.96 17.77 -16.10
CA ARG A 461 13.78 18.62 -16.08
C ARG A 461 13.00 18.47 -14.78
N ASP A 462 12.74 17.24 -14.34
CA ASP A 462 12.05 16.98 -13.07
C ASP A 462 12.83 17.56 -11.89
N LEU A 463 14.16 17.39 -11.87
CA LEU A 463 15.04 17.91 -10.83
C LEU A 463 15.12 19.45 -10.82
N VAL A 464 15.17 20.09 -11.99
CA VAL A 464 15.14 21.56 -12.12
C VAL A 464 13.82 22.12 -11.61
N LEU A 465 12.70 21.49 -11.97
CA LEU A 465 11.38 21.89 -11.48
C LEU A 465 11.25 21.67 -9.97
N LEU A 466 11.78 20.56 -9.44
CA LEU A 466 11.84 20.30 -8.01
C LEU A 466 12.66 21.37 -7.29
N ALA A 467 13.84 21.72 -7.80
CA ALA A 467 14.71 22.76 -7.23
C ALA A 467 14.00 24.12 -7.13
N ILE A 468 13.22 24.49 -8.14
CA ILE A 468 12.42 25.72 -8.14
C ILE A 468 11.28 25.61 -7.12
N ALA A 469 10.54 24.50 -7.11
CA ALA A 469 9.39 24.29 -6.22
C ALA A 469 9.77 24.23 -4.73
N THR A 470 10.95 23.72 -4.42
CA THR A 470 11.47 23.54 -3.05
C THR A 470 12.39 24.68 -2.59
N TYR A 471 12.57 25.73 -3.41
CA TYR A 471 13.43 26.85 -3.04
C TYR A 471 12.90 27.58 -1.78
N THR A 472 13.70 27.61 -0.72
CA THR A 472 13.41 28.33 0.53
C THR A 472 14.28 29.58 0.67
N SER A 473 13.67 30.70 1.08
CA SER A 473 14.41 31.95 1.32
C SER A 473 15.10 31.95 2.69
N LYS A 474 16.33 32.47 2.77
CA LYS A 474 17.07 32.64 4.06
C LYS A 474 16.38 33.57 5.07
N LYS A 475 15.32 34.30 4.68
CA LYS A 475 14.58 35.24 5.53
C LYS A 475 13.18 34.73 5.92
N GLY A 476 12.89 33.45 5.71
CA GLY A 476 11.54 32.89 5.83
C GLY A 476 10.77 32.99 4.51
N ASP A 477 9.81 32.08 4.30
CA ASP A 477 9.18 31.82 3.00
C ASP A 477 7.91 32.65 2.76
N ALA A 478 7.83 33.24 1.56
CA ALA A 478 6.61 33.83 1.00
C ALA A 478 5.74 32.80 0.25
N LEU A 479 6.19 31.54 0.17
CA LEU A 479 5.55 30.44 -0.57
C LEU A 479 4.79 29.45 0.34
N ASP A 480 4.82 29.64 1.66
CA ASP A 480 4.18 28.75 2.65
C ASP A 480 2.64 28.93 2.74
N GLY A 481 2.04 29.68 1.82
CA GLY A 481 0.66 30.18 1.92
C GLY A 481 -0.48 29.25 1.48
N VAL A 482 -0.25 27.95 1.24
CA VAL A 482 -1.37 27.01 1.03
C VAL A 482 -1.08 25.73 1.80
N GLU A 483 -1.43 25.72 3.09
CA GLU A 483 -1.65 24.46 3.78
C GLU A 483 -2.72 23.67 3.02
N VAL A 484 -2.41 22.41 2.75
CA VAL A 484 -3.24 21.49 1.99
C VAL A 484 -4.60 21.33 2.67
N PRO A 485 -5.73 21.71 2.05
CA PRO A 485 -7.00 21.08 2.35
C PRO A 485 -6.88 19.66 1.78
N ILE A 486 -6.66 18.69 2.65
CA ILE A 486 -6.82 17.29 2.26
C ILE A 486 -8.33 17.10 2.16
N GLU A 487 -8.81 16.83 0.95
CA GLU A 487 -10.23 16.58 0.67
C GLU A 487 -10.79 15.66 1.75
N SER A 488 -11.94 16.05 2.30
CA SER A 488 -12.65 15.24 3.28
C SER A 488 -12.91 13.88 2.64
N SER A 489 -12.22 12.85 3.14
CA SER A 489 -12.67 11.49 2.97
C SER A 489 -13.80 11.29 3.97
N ALA A 490 -14.97 11.87 3.69
CA ALA A 490 -16.18 11.36 4.30
C ALA A 490 -16.19 9.86 3.98
N GLU A 491 -16.14 9.02 5.02
CA GLU A 491 -16.38 7.59 4.81
C GLU A 491 -17.76 7.49 4.16
N PRO A 492 -17.94 6.65 3.13
CA PRO A 492 -19.24 6.55 2.49
C PRO A 492 -20.26 6.17 3.55
N GLU A 493 -21.22 7.07 3.82
CA GLU A 493 -22.54 6.65 4.28
C GLU A 493 -23.03 5.67 3.23
N GLY A 494 -22.97 4.39 3.58
CA GLY A 494 -23.46 3.34 2.72
C GLY A 494 -24.97 3.45 2.64
N ASP A 495 -25.48 4.17 1.64
CA ASP A 495 -26.75 3.83 1.02
C ASP A 495 -26.57 2.50 0.25
N GLU A 496 -26.44 1.42 1.02
CA GLU A 496 -26.67 0.04 0.55
C GLU A 496 -28.18 -0.23 0.36
N ALA A 497 -29.05 0.76 0.58
CA ALA A 497 -30.50 0.64 0.55
C ALA A 497 -31.12 0.70 -0.86
N GLU A 498 -30.42 1.17 -1.90
CA GLU A 498 -31.02 1.34 -3.25
C GLU A 498 -30.59 0.31 -4.31
N MET A 499 -30.08 -0.86 -3.91
CA MET A 499 -29.72 -1.91 -4.88
C MET A 499 -30.77 -3.02 -5.05
N PHE A 500 -31.96 -2.87 -4.48
CA PHE A 500 -33.06 -3.84 -4.62
C PHE A 500 -34.38 -3.16 -4.97
N SER A 501 -34.45 -2.69 -6.20
CA SER A 501 -35.71 -2.49 -6.90
C SER A 501 -35.43 -2.61 -8.39
N MET A 502 -35.48 -3.84 -8.92
CA MET A 502 -36.21 -4.11 -10.16
C MET A 502 -36.63 -5.58 -10.17
N SER A 503 -37.93 -5.74 -10.37
CA SER A 503 -38.71 -6.97 -10.36
C SER A 503 -38.55 -7.78 -11.65
N VAL A 504 -38.89 -9.06 -11.50
CA VAL A 504 -39.08 -10.14 -12.50
C VAL A 504 -37.82 -10.87 -12.95
#